data_AF-A0A3N4K0X1-F1
#
_entry.id   AF-A0A3N4K0X1-F1
#
_cell.length_a   1.000
_cell.length_b   1.000
_cell.length_c   1.000
_cell.angle_alpha   90.00
_cell.angle_beta   90.00
_cell.angle_gamma   90.00
#
_symmetry.space_group_name_H-M   'P 1'
#
loop_
_entity.id
_entity.type
_entity.pdbx_description
1 polymer ?
#
loop_
_entity_poly.entity_id
_entity_poly.type
_entity_poly.pdbx_seq_one_letter_code
_entity_poly.pdbx_strand_id
1 'polypeptide(L)'
;MSTTTTTTLTLPSYASDEVREIGIEDCKAAADTLAEAFFKDDVAFYFLDTPDNGGKTREELYPLHREILEYIVAAHCFNGLVLSIGENHEGVALWMPPGQNMDDWFTIFRSGMWRLWYKLTKEGKRRYFDEFMEILHRTKESVMGAQDSDTW
;
A
#
# COMPACT_ATOMS: atom_id res chain seq x y z
N MET A 1 14.86 33.23 -27.06
CA MET A 1 13.42 32.95 -27.14
C MET A 1 13.19 31.63 -26.42
N SER A 2 12.66 31.66 -25.20
CA SER A 2 12.41 30.45 -24.41
C SER A 2 11.04 29.91 -24.76
N THR A 3 10.99 28.70 -25.33
CA THR A 3 9.76 27.97 -25.65
C THR A 3 9.23 27.31 -24.39
N THR A 4 8.12 27.83 -23.86
CA THR A 4 7.36 27.20 -22.78
C THR A 4 6.53 26.06 -23.38
N THR A 5 6.95 24.81 -23.15
CA THR A 5 6.15 23.64 -23.51
C THR A 5 5.02 23.50 -22.50
N THR A 6 3.81 23.91 -22.89
CA THR A 6 2.58 23.61 -22.14
C THR A 6 2.28 22.12 -22.29
N THR A 7 2.61 21.33 -21.28
CA THR A 7 2.14 19.95 -21.17
C THR A 7 0.65 19.98 -20.83
N THR A 8 -0.20 19.73 -21.82
CA THR A 8 -1.63 19.49 -21.59
C THR A 8 -1.78 18.19 -20.81
N LEU A 9 -2.26 18.29 -19.56
CA LEU A 9 -2.47 17.14 -18.70
C LEU A 9 -3.78 16.46 -19.11
N THR A 10 -3.69 15.38 -19.90
CA THR A 10 -4.84 14.54 -20.25
C THR A 10 -5.19 13.72 -19.02
N LEU A 11 -6.23 14.14 -18.29
CA LEU A 11 -6.73 13.36 -17.16
C LEU A 11 -7.35 12.06 -17.68
N PRO A 12 -7.12 10.92 -17.01
CA PRO A 12 -7.90 9.72 -17.26
C PRO A 12 -9.39 10.05 -17.14
N SER A 13 -10.19 9.62 -18.11
CA SER A 13 -11.64 9.77 -18.06
C SER A 13 -12.18 8.68 -17.13
N TYR A 14 -12.29 8.97 -15.84
CA TYR A 14 -13.00 8.09 -14.91
C TYR A 14 -14.50 8.13 -15.23
N ALA A 15 -15.18 6.99 -15.10
CA ALA A 15 -16.63 6.93 -15.33
C ALA A 15 -17.42 7.78 -14.31
N SER A 16 -16.84 7.98 -13.13
CA SER A 16 -17.36 8.85 -12.06
C SER A 16 -16.23 9.33 -11.15
N ASP A 17 -16.26 10.63 -10.81
CA ASP A 17 -15.36 11.27 -9.84
C ASP A 17 -15.90 11.21 -8.39
N GLU A 18 -17.00 10.50 -8.16
CA GLU A 18 -17.59 10.36 -6.82
C GLU A 18 -16.69 9.52 -5.91
N VAL A 19 -16.27 10.14 -4.80
CA VAL A 19 -15.52 9.47 -3.73
C VAL A 19 -16.49 8.70 -2.85
N ARG A 20 -16.23 7.40 -2.69
CA ARG A 20 -17.00 6.52 -1.80
C ARG A 20 -16.08 5.77 -0.85
N GLU A 21 -16.57 5.54 0.36
CA GLU A 21 -15.97 4.59 1.29
C GLU A 21 -16.31 3.16 0.85
N ILE A 22 -15.34 2.25 0.94
CA ILE A 22 -15.50 0.85 0.55
C ILE A 22 -15.09 -0.10 1.68
N GLY A 23 -15.76 -1.26 1.74
CA GLY A 23 -15.52 -2.28 2.74
C GLY A 23 -14.68 -3.46 2.25
N ILE A 24 -14.63 -4.50 3.08
CA ILE A 24 -13.84 -5.72 2.83
C ILE A 24 -14.33 -6.48 1.57
N GLU A 25 -15.57 -6.29 1.17
CA GLU A 25 -16.18 -6.83 -0.05
C GLU A 25 -15.45 -6.40 -1.33
N ASP A 26 -14.91 -5.18 -1.34
CA ASP A 26 -14.21 -4.58 -2.48
C ASP A 26 -12.68 -4.73 -2.38
N CYS A 27 -12.19 -5.33 -1.29
CA CYS A 27 -10.77 -5.41 -0.94
C CYS A 27 -9.89 -5.91 -2.09
N LYS A 28 -10.33 -6.95 -2.82
CA LYS A 28 -9.57 -7.51 -3.93
C LYS A 28 -9.46 -6.55 -5.11
N ALA A 29 -10.55 -5.89 -5.49
CA ALA A 29 -10.55 -4.95 -6.59
C ALA A 29 -9.73 -3.70 -6.26
N ALA A 30 -9.82 -3.23 -5.01
CA ALA A 30 -8.98 -2.14 -4.52
C ALA A 30 -7.49 -2.52 -4.50
N ALA A 31 -7.16 -3.73 -4.05
CA ALA A 31 -5.79 -4.25 -4.07
C ALA A 31 -5.25 -4.41 -5.49
N ASP A 32 -6.07 -4.86 -6.46
CA ASP A 32 -5.70 -4.92 -7.88
C ASP A 32 -5.28 -3.55 -8.42
N THR A 33 -6.09 -2.53 -8.13
CA THR A 33 -5.80 -1.14 -8.52
C THR A 33 -4.48 -0.66 -7.94
N LEU A 34 -4.28 -0.84 -6.64
CA LEU A 34 -3.02 -0.45 -6.00
C LEU A 34 -1.84 -1.26 -6.54
N ALA A 35 -2.03 -2.54 -6.85
CA ALA A 35 -0.97 -3.41 -7.34
C ALA A 35 -0.49 -2.98 -8.72
N GLU A 36 -1.41 -2.60 -9.60
CA GLU A 36 -1.09 -2.00 -10.88
C GLU A 36 -0.40 -0.64 -10.72
N ALA A 37 -0.94 0.24 -9.88
CA ALA A 37 -0.39 1.58 -9.65
C ALA A 37 1.06 1.54 -9.14
N PHE A 38 1.35 0.64 -8.20
CA PHE A 38 2.68 0.50 -7.59
C PHE A 38 3.58 -0.53 -8.30
N PHE A 39 3.19 -1.06 -9.45
CA PHE A 39 3.99 -2.08 -10.16
C PHE A 39 5.41 -1.60 -10.48
N LYS A 40 5.58 -0.31 -10.80
CA LYS A 40 6.88 0.29 -11.16
C LYS A 40 7.55 1.02 -9.99
N ASP A 41 6.98 0.95 -8.80
CA ASP A 41 7.52 1.60 -7.60
C ASP A 41 8.60 0.71 -6.97
N ASP A 42 9.84 1.18 -6.97
CA ASP A 42 10.96 0.44 -6.39
C ASP A 42 10.85 0.31 -4.86
N VAL A 43 10.14 1.22 -4.18
CA VAL A 43 9.86 1.13 -2.74
C VAL A 43 8.89 -0.02 -2.46
N ALA A 44 7.85 -0.17 -3.27
CA ALA A 44 6.89 -1.28 -3.14
C ALA A 44 7.56 -2.65 -3.35
N PHE A 45 8.61 -2.70 -4.17
CA PHE A 45 9.39 -3.90 -4.41
C PHE A 45 10.62 -4.06 -3.50
N TYR A 46 10.89 -3.13 -2.58
CA TYR A 46 12.12 -3.12 -1.78
C TYR A 46 12.37 -4.44 -1.02
N PHE A 47 11.32 -5.05 -0.46
CA PHE A 47 11.37 -6.31 0.27
C PHE A 47 10.98 -7.54 -0.58
N LEU A 48 10.71 -7.36 -1.87
CA LEU A 48 10.39 -8.43 -2.83
C LEU A 48 11.56 -8.71 -3.78
N ASP A 49 12.19 -7.65 -4.27
CA ASP A 49 13.36 -7.70 -5.14
C ASP A 49 14.64 -7.73 -4.31
N THR A 50 14.90 -8.91 -3.75
CA THR A 50 16.04 -9.18 -2.88
C THR A 50 17.03 -10.12 -3.54
N PRO A 51 18.33 -10.04 -3.21
CA PRO A 51 19.35 -10.94 -3.80
C PRO A 51 19.07 -12.43 -3.60
N ASP A 52 18.30 -12.81 -2.59
CA ASP A 52 17.93 -14.19 -2.25
C ASP A 52 16.57 -14.62 -2.84
N ASN A 53 15.94 -13.82 -3.70
CA ASN A 53 14.67 -14.17 -4.35
C ASN A 53 14.80 -15.19 -5.50
N GLY A 54 16.03 -15.59 -5.84
CA GLY A 54 16.34 -16.54 -6.91
C GLY A 54 16.47 -15.91 -8.30
N GLY A 55 16.64 -14.59 -8.39
CA GLY A 55 16.72 -13.87 -9.65
C GLY A 55 15.37 -13.72 -10.35
N LYS A 56 14.28 -13.72 -9.58
CA LYS A 56 12.92 -13.57 -10.11
C LYS A 56 12.76 -12.20 -10.75
N THR A 57 12.07 -12.20 -11.88
CA THR A 57 11.62 -10.99 -12.54
C THR A 57 10.51 -10.31 -11.74
N ARG A 58 10.27 -9.03 -12.04
CA ARG A 58 9.22 -8.24 -11.39
C ARG A 58 7.83 -8.82 -11.67
N GLU A 59 7.61 -9.35 -12.86
CA GLU A 59 6.40 -10.06 -13.27
C GLU A 59 6.17 -11.33 -12.46
N GLU A 60 7.25 -12.08 -12.14
CA GLU A 60 7.17 -13.27 -11.28
C GLU A 60 6.94 -12.93 -9.80
N LEU A 61 7.32 -11.73 -9.36
CA LEU A 61 7.06 -11.23 -8.01
C LEU A 61 5.67 -10.59 -7.89
N TYR A 62 5.04 -10.21 -9.01
CA TYR A 62 3.76 -9.52 -9.04
C TYR A 62 2.63 -10.21 -8.25
N PRO A 63 2.47 -11.55 -8.27
CA PRO A 63 1.43 -12.20 -7.46
C PRO A 63 1.59 -11.94 -5.96
N LEU A 64 2.84 -11.90 -5.46
CA LEU A 64 3.12 -11.63 -4.05
C LEU A 64 2.94 -10.14 -3.72
N HIS A 65 3.33 -9.23 -4.64
CA HIS A 65 3.06 -7.80 -4.55
C HIS A 65 1.56 -7.50 -4.41
N ARG A 66 0.75 -8.08 -5.31
CA ARG A 66 -0.71 -7.98 -5.26
C ARG A 66 -1.29 -8.48 -3.94
N GLU A 67 -0.81 -9.63 -3.46
CA GLU A 67 -1.28 -10.23 -2.21
C GLU A 67 -0.90 -9.38 -0.98
N ILE A 68 0.27 -8.74 -0.99
CA ILE A 68 0.67 -7.77 0.05
C ILE A 68 -0.28 -6.59 0.09
N LEU A 69 -0.64 -6.03 -1.06
CA LEU A 69 -1.61 -4.95 -1.13
C LEU A 69 -3.02 -5.39 -0.73
N GLU A 70 -3.41 -6.64 -1.00
CA GLU A 70 -4.65 -7.21 -0.47
C GLU A 70 -4.64 -7.25 1.07
N TYR A 71 -3.52 -7.61 1.70
CA TYR A 71 -3.40 -7.57 3.17
C TYR A 71 -3.44 -6.14 3.70
N ILE A 72 -2.77 -5.20 3.04
CA ILE A 72 -2.76 -3.79 3.43
C ILE A 72 -4.16 -3.19 3.33
N VAL A 73 -4.87 -3.38 2.21
CA VAL A 73 -6.24 -2.92 2.03
C VAL A 73 -7.16 -3.55 3.08
N ALA A 74 -7.08 -4.86 3.28
CA ALA A 74 -7.90 -5.54 4.28
C ALA A 74 -7.71 -4.97 5.69
N ALA A 75 -6.46 -4.69 6.08
CA ALA A 75 -6.16 -4.08 7.37
C ALA A 75 -6.76 -2.66 7.50
N HIS A 76 -6.74 -1.86 6.44
CA HIS A 76 -7.40 -0.55 6.42
C HIS A 76 -8.94 -0.67 6.39
N CYS A 77 -9.52 -1.72 5.81
CA CYS A 77 -10.96 -1.97 5.91
C CYS A 77 -11.40 -2.32 7.35
N PHE A 78 -10.51 -2.89 8.18
CA PHE A 78 -10.86 -3.26 9.56
C PHE A 78 -10.67 -2.11 10.55
N ASN A 79 -9.59 -1.33 10.42
CA ASN A 79 -9.19 -0.33 11.41
C ASN A 79 -8.96 1.07 10.83
N GLY A 80 -9.19 1.25 9.54
CA GLY A 80 -8.91 2.46 8.80
C GLY A 80 -10.11 3.00 8.03
N LEU A 81 -9.80 3.79 7.02
CA LEU A 81 -10.71 4.31 6.03
C LEU A 81 -10.16 3.97 4.64
N VAL A 82 -10.99 3.37 3.79
CA VAL A 82 -10.65 3.05 2.41
C VAL A 82 -11.59 3.83 1.51
N LEU A 83 -11.02 4.71 0.69
CA LEU A 83 -11.78 5.54 -0.25
C LEU A 83 -11.49 5.09 -1.68
N SER A 84 -12.48 5.19 -2.54
CA SER A 84 -12.36 4.81 -3.94
C SER A 84 -13.14 5.74 -4.88
N ILE A 85 -12.65 5.86 -6.12
CA ILE A 85 -13.30 6.58 -7.23
C ILE A 85 -13.39 5.67 -8.47
N GLY A 86 -14.24 6.03 -9.44
CA GLY A 86 -14.49 5.24 -10.64
C GLY A 86 -15.33 3.99 -10.38
N GLU A 87 -16.11 3.53 -11.36
CA GLU A 87 -17.00 2.36 -11.19
C GLU A 87 -16.24 1.09 -10.82
N ASN A 88 -15.00 0.95 -11.30
CA ASN A 88 -14.14 -0.23 -11.10
C ASN A 88 -12.97 0.00 -10.13
N HIS A 89 -13.11 0.95 -9.20
CA HIS A 89 -12.08 1.32 -8.22
C HIS A 89 -10.80 1.90 -8.82
N GLU A 90 -10.89 2.62 -9.92
CA GLU A 90 -9.78 3.16 -10.73
C GLU A 90 -8.81 4.07 -9.93
N GLY A 91 -9.27 4.59 -8.79
CA GLY A 91 -8.42 5.18 -7.76
C GLY A 91 -8.80 4.67 -6.38
N VAL A 92 -7.79 4.45 -5.53
CA VAL A 92 -7.95 3.96 -4.15
C VAL A 92 -7.02 4.76 -3.23
N ALA A 93 -7.55 5.18 -2.08
CA ALA A 93 -6.77 5.80 -1.02
C ALA A 93 -7.01 5.08 0.31
N LEU A 94 -5.93 4.88 1.06
CA LEU A 94 -5.93 4.21 2.35
C LEU A 94 -5.53 5.21 3.43
N TRP A 95 -6.30 5.29 4.50
CA TRP A 95 -6.07 6.20 5.61
C TRP A 95 -6.21 5.46 6.93
N MET A 96 -5.33 5.78 7.88
CA MET A 96 -5.43 5.29 9.25
C MET A 96 -5.85 6.44 10.15
N PRO A 97 -6.91 6.29 10.97
CA PRO A 97 -7.33 7.34 11.87
C PRO A 97 -6.30 7.55 12.99
N PRO A 98 -6.31 8.75 13.62
CA PRO A 98 -5.44 9.04 14.74
C PRO A 98 -5.53 7.99 15.85
N GLY A 99 -4.37 7.61 16.40
CA GLY A 99 -4.27 6.64 17.49
C GLY A 99 -4.55 5.19 17.10
N GLN A 100 -4.83 4.91 15.82
CA GLN A 100 -4.90 3.54 15.31
C GLN A 100 -3.67 3.19 14.49
N ASN A 101 -3.16 1.97 14.70
CA ASN A 101 -2.09 1.38 13.91
C ASN A 101 -2.55 0.03 13.39
N MET A 102 -1.97 -0.43 12.28
CA MET A 102 -2.29 -1.73 11.68
C MET A 102 -1.65 -2.92 12.42
N ASP A 103 -0.89 -2.63 13.48
CA ASP A 103 -0.01 -3.59 14.16
C ASP A 103 -0.70 -4.36 15.30
N ASP A 104 -1.99 -4.14 15.53
CA ASP A 104 -2.71 -4.94 16.51
C ASP A 104 -2.90 -6.39 16.02
N TRP A 105 -2.87 -7.33 16.97
CA TRP A 105 -2.92 -8.76 16.67
C TRP A 105 -4.19 -9.19 15.92
N PHE A 106 -5.32 -8.50 16.13
CA PHE A 106 -6.58 -8.85 15.48
C PHE A 106 -6.53 -8.46 14.00
N THR A 107 -6.04 -7.26 13.69
CA THR A 107 -5.85 -6.78 12.31
C THR A 107 -4.82 -7.60 11.57
N ILE A 108 -3.66 -7.88 12.18
CA ILE A 108 -2.63 -8.74 11.60
C ILE A 108 -3.20 -10.11 11.22
N PHE A 109 -4.01 -10.71 12.10
CA PHE A 109 -4.59 -12.02 11.85
C PHE A 109 -5.65 -12.00 10.73
N ARG A 110 -6.62 -11.06 10.79
CA ARG A 110 -7.76 -11.02 9.85
C ARG A 110 -7.39 -10.54 8.45
N SER A 111 -6.46 -9.60 8.35
CA SER A 111 -5.93 -9.13 7.07
C SER A 111 -5.11 -10.20 6.35
N GLY A 112 -4.51 -11.13 7.10
CA GLY A 112 -3.58 -12.11 6.56
C GLY A 112 -2.12 -11.63 6.55
N MET A 113 -1.81 -10.45 7.11
CA MET A 113 -0.45 -9.88 7.18
C MET A 113 0.57 -10.85 7.79
N TRP A 114 0.14 -11.68 8.75
CA TRP A 114 0.98 -12.73 9.35
C TRP A 114 1.57 -13.71 8.33
N ARG A 115 0.92 -13.92 7.18
CA ARG A 115 1.40 -14.83 6.12
C ARG A 115 2.68 -14.31 5.44
N LEU A 116 2.95 -13.01 5.50
CA LEU A 116 4.18 -12.42 4.95
C LEU A 116 5.43 -13.01 5.58
N TRP A 117 5.36 -13.34 6.88
CA TRP A 117 6.45 -14.01 7.56
C TRP A 117 6.84 -15.34 6.90
N TYR A 118 5.93 -16.02 6.22
CA TYR A 118 6.19 -17.29 5.54
C TYR A 118 6.44 -17.16 4.04
N LYS A 119 5.99 -16.07 3.42
CA LYS A 119 6.08 -15.83 1.97
C LYS A 119 7.33 -15.08 1.56
N LEU A 120 7.83 -14.18 2.40
CA LEU A 120 9.05 -13.42 2.13
C LEU A 120 10.30 -14.30 2.29
N THR A 121 11.33 -13.95 1.52
CA THR A 121 12.67 -14.54 1.68
C THR A 121 13.31 -14.10 3.00
N LYS A 122 14.51 -14.58 3.30
CA LYS A 122 15.20 -14.17 4.54
C LYS A 122 15.52 -12.68 4.51
N GLU A 123 16.07 -12.21 3.40
CA GLU A 123 16.37 -10.78 3.21
C GLU A 123 15.09 -9.96 3.11
N GLY A 124 14.04 -10.47 2.45
CA GLY A 124 12.74 -9.78 2.36
C GLY A 124 12.11 -9.55 3.73
N LYS A 125 12.18 -10.53 4.64
CA LYS A 125 11.73 -10.35 6.03
C LYS A 125 12.52 -9.28 6.76
N ARG A 126 13.86 -9.30 6.64
CA ARG A 126 14.73 -8.30 7.26
C ARG A 126 14.37 -6.90 6.78
N ARG A 127 14.23 -6.72 5.46
CA ARG A 127 13.84 -5.43 4.86
C ARG A 127 12.45 -4.98 5.27
N TYR A 128 11.47 -5.88 5.34
CA TYR A 128 10.11 -5.51 5.71
C TYR A 128 9.97 -5.22 7.21
N PHE A 129 10.32 -6.19 8.06
CA PHE A 129 10.04 -6.14 9.51
C PHE A 129 11.08 -5.35 10.31
N ASP A 130 12.35 -5.35 9.90
CA ASP A 130 13.43 -4.73 10.68
C ASP A 130 13.92 -3.40 10.08
N GLU A 131 13.55 -3.06 8.84
CA GLU A 131 13.99 -1.80 8.21
C GLU A 131 12.81 -0.92 7.80
N PHE A 132 11.97 -1.38 6.87
CA PHE A 132 10.93 -0.58 6.25
C PHE A 132 9.91 -0.07 7.28
N MET A 133 9.33 -0.98 8.07
CA MET A 133 8.37 -0.61 9.12
C MET A 133 9.03 0.25 10.22
N GLU A 134 10.28 -0.02 10.59
CA GLU A 134 10.98 0.78 11.60
C GLU A 134 11.22 2.22 11.10
N ILE A 135 11.68 2.36 9.85
CA ILE A 135 11.91 3.68 9.25
C ILE A 135 10.60 4.45 9.15
N LEU A 136 9.50 3.82 8.73
CA LEU A 136 8.19 4.46 8.67
C LEU A 136 7.75 4.99 10.04
N HIS A 137 7.82 4.16 11.08
CA HIS A 137 7.45 4.56 12.45
C HIS A 137 8.32 5.72 12.95
N ARG A 138 9.64 5.61 12.82
CA ARG A 138 10.57 6.66 13.27
C ARG A 138 10.39 7.96 12.49
N THR A 139 10.16 7.89 11.19
CA THR A 139 9.93 9.07 10.37
C THR A 139 8.60 9.74 10.72
N LYS A 140 7.53 8.96 10.92
CA LYS A 140 6.24 9.48 11.37
C LYS A 140 6.38 10.22 12.71
N GLU A 141 6.98 9.56 13.71
CA GLU A 141 7.23 10.16 15.03
C GLU A 141 8.11 11.42 14.94
N SER A 142 9.18 11.37 14.14
CA SER A 142 10.09 12.52 13.98
C SER A 142 9.45 13.72 13.31
N VAL A 143 8.48 13.52 12.40
CA VAL A 143 7.81 14.59 11.66
C VAL A 143 6.63 15.14 12.46
N MET A 144 5.82 14.26 13.04
CA MET A 144 4.58 14.63 13.74
C MET A 144 4.82 15.02 15.21
N GLY A 145 5.87 14.48 15.83
CA GLY A 145 6.23 14.76 17.22
C GLY A 145 5.07 14.53 18.19
N ALA A 146 4.70 15.56 18.94
CA ALA A 146 3.60 15.48 19.91
C ALA A 146 2.21 15.26 19.28
N GLN A 147 2.06 15.41 17.96
CA GLN A 147 0.80 15.25 17.24
C GLN A 147 0.63 13.85 16.62
N ASP A 148 1.59 12.94 16.82
CA ASP A 148 1.60 11.62 16.17
C ASP A 148 0.33 10.80 16.44
N SER A 149 -0.20 10.88 17.66
CA SER A 149 -1.44 10.20 18.05
C SER A 149 -2.72 10.88 17.57
N ASP A 150 -2.63 12.13 17.11
CA ASP A 150 -3.76 13.02 16.88
C ASP A 150 -3.91 13.42 15.40
N THR A 151 -3.10 12.82 14.52
CA THR A 151 -3.01 13.14 13.08
C THR A 151 -3.40 11.94 12.20
N TRP A 152 -4.03 12.25 11.06
CA TRP A 152 -4.43 11.29 10.01
C TRP A 152 -3.27 10.97 9.05
#